data_AF-A0A7L3UUI4-F1
#
_entry.id   AF-A0A7L3UUI4-F1
#
_cell.length_a   1.000
_cell.length_b   1.000
_cell.length_c   1.000
_cell.angle_alpha   90.00
_cell.angle_beta   90.00
_cell.angle_gamma   90.00
#
_symmetry.space_group_name_H-M   'P 1'
#
loop_
_entity.id
_entity.type
_entity.pdbx_description
1 polymer ?
#
loop_
_entity_poly.entity_id
_entity_poly.type
_entity_poly.pdbx_seq_one_letter_code
_entity_poly.pdbx_strand_id
1 'polypeptide(L)'
;VLCLANANGSRVECELGNPLKRGAQVRFFLILSTSGVSIHTTELQVLLELSTTSEQPGLEPVVARARVVIELPLAVTGVAVPPRLFFGGQVLGESAVKRESQVGSAVRFEVTVSQRGPVLRSPGSAALTVQWPLELPNGKWLLYPLSLELGTPPVPCSPPGNPLRLALVSPGDSGDR
;
A
#
# COMPACT_ATOMS: atom_id res chain seq x y z
N VAL A 1 -42.33 0.13 0.51
CA VAL A 1 -41.64 0.09 -0.79
C VAL A 1 -41.13 -1.33 -0.97
N LEU A 2 -41.63 -2.03 -1.97
CA LEU A 2 -41.11 -3.35 -2.35
C LEU A 2 -40.10 -3.13 -3.47
N CYS A 3 -38.88 -3.61 -3.30
CA CYS A 3 -37.83 -3.51 -4.33
C CYS A 3 -37.37 -4.89 -4.72
N LEU A 4 -37.29 -5.15 -6.02
CA LEU A 4 -36.85 -6.42 -6.60
C LEU A 4 -35.66 -6.16 -7.50
N ALA A 5 -34.53 -6.79 -7.18
CA ALA A 5 -33.34 -6.77 -8.02
C ALA A 5 -33.47 -7.83 -9.13
N ASN A 6 -32.94 -7.53 -10.30
CA ASN A 6 -32.81 -8.52 -11.37
C ASN A 6 -31.72 -9.56 -11.03
N ALA A 7 -31.66 -10.65 -11.80
CA ALA A 7 -30.81 -11.81 -11.49
C ALA A 7 -29.31 -11.50 -11.39
N ASN A 8 -28.80 -10.52 -12.15
CA ASN A 8 -27.39 -10.12 -12.12
C ASN A 8 -27.11 -8.93 -11.18
N GLY A 9 -28.14 -8.40 -10.49
CA GLY A 9 -28.02 -7.27 -9.57
C GLY A 9 -27.69 -5.92 -10.20
N SER A 10 -27.83 -5.77 -11.52
CA SER A 10 -27.53 -4.52 -12.23
C SER A 10 -28.68 -3.52 -12.24
N ARG A 11 -29.91 -3.96 -11.96
CA ARG A 11 -31.13 -3.14 -11.96
C ARG A 11 -32.02 -3.54 -10.80
N VAL A 12 -32.61 -2.54 -10.14
CA VAL A 12 -33.60 -2.72 -9.10
C VAL A 12 -34.86 -1.97 -9.49
N GLU A 13 -36.00 -2.65 -9.44
CA GLU A 13 -37.32 -2.04 -9.62
C GLU A 13 -38.00 -1.92 -8.27
N CYS A 14 -38.46 -0.71 -7.94
CA CYS A 14 -39.10 -0.42 -6.67
C CYS A 14 -40.53 0.08 -6.88
N GLU A 15 -41.49 -0.59 -6.27
CA GLU A 15 -42.88 -0.14 -6.22
C GLU A 15 -43.03 0.97 -5.17
N LEU A 16 -43.29 2.19 -5.64
CA LEU A 16 -43.43 3.38 -4.80
C LEU A 16 -44.88 3.55 -4.29
N GLY A 17 -45.87 2.99 -5.00
CA GLY A 17 -47.28 2.99 -4.60
C GLY A 17 -48.21 2.90 -5.81
N ASN A 18 -49.38 2.28 -5.62
CA ASN A 18 -50.41 2.17 -6.65
C ASN A 18 -51.79 2.58 -6.10
N PRO A 19 -52.25 3.83 -6.33
CA PRO A 19 -51.48 4.95 -6.85
C PRO A 19 -50.59 5.60 -5.78
N LEU A 20 -49.49 6.21 -6.19
CA LEU A 20 -48.72 7.12 -5.34
C LEU A 20 -49.47 8.47 -5.23
N LYS A 21 -49.91 8.84 -4.02
CA LYS A 21 -50.72 10.04 -3.79
C LYS A 21 -49.95 11.33 -4.10
N ARG A 22 -50.66 12.36 -4.56
CA ARG A 22 -50.09 13.70 -4.80
C ARG A 22 -49.41 14.24 -3.53
N GLY A 23 -48.20 14.76 -3.68
CA GLY A 23 -47.41 15.33 -2.58
C GLY A 23 -46.83 14.29 -1.62
N ALA A 24 -47.05 12.99 -1.85
CA ALA A 24 -46.41 11.94 -1.08
C ALA A 24 -44.90 11.96 -1.32
N GLN A 25 -44.13 11.82 -0.24
CA GLN A 25 -42.69 11.65 -0.30
C GLN A 25 -42.35 10.24 0.17
N VAL A 26 -41.58 9.53 -0.64
CA VAL A 26 -41.13 8.16 -0.34
C VAL A 26 -39.62 8.20 -0.15
N ARG A 27 -39.14 7.60 0.95
CA ARG A 27 -37.71 7.42 1.21
C ARG A 27 -37.43 5.93 1.31
N PHE A 28 -36.35 5.50 0.66
CA PHE A 28 -35.85 4.14 0.72
C PHE A 28 -34.33 4.16 0.54
N PHE A 29 -33.68 3.04 0.87
CA PHE A 29 -32.25 2.89 0.77
C PHE A 29 -31.95 1.76 -0.23
N LEU A 30 -30.99 2.01 -1.12
CA LEU A 30 -30.43 1.00 -2.00
C LEU A 30 -29.04 0.64 -1.46
N ILE A 31 -28.87 -0.61 -1.05
CA ILE A 31 -27.57 -1.13 -0.59
C ILE A 31 -26.89 -1.75 -1.80
N LEU A 32 -25.76 -1.19 -2.19
CA LEU A 32 -24.97 -1.64 -3.34
C LEU A 32 -23.84 -2.56 -2.85
N SER A 33 -23.64 -3.67 -3.54
CA SER A 33 -22.44 -4.50 -3.36
C SER A 33 -21.22 -3.79 -3.94
N THR A 34 -20.09 -3.85 -3.25
CA THR A 34 -18.80 -3.35 -3.74
C THR A 34 -18.06 -4.38 -4.59
N SER A 35 -18.67 -5.54 -4.85
CA SER A 35 -18.12 -6.58 -5.73
C SER A 35 -17.93 -6.03 -7.15
N GLY A 36 -16.68 -5.85 -7.58
CA GLY A 36 -16.32 -5.28 -8.89
C GLY A 36 -15.71 -3.89 -8.83
N VAL A 37 -15.72 -3.23 -7.66
CA VAL A 37 -14.93 -2.01 -7.43
C VAL A 37 -13.45 -2.35 -7.48
N SER A 38 -12.69 -1.61 -8.30
CA SER A 38 -11.24 -1.76 -8.46
C SER A 38 -10.50 -0.49 -8.02
N ILE A 39 -9.17 -0.54 -7.92
CA ILE A 39 -8.34 0.65 -7.63
C ILE A 39 -8.49 1.79 -8.65
N HIS A 40 -9.01 1.48 -9.84
CA HIS A 40 -9.26 2.47 -10.90
C HIS A 40 -10.67 3.06 -10.85
N THR A 41 -11.56 2.51 -10.03
CA THR A 41 -12.94 2.98 -9.90
C THR A 41 -12.99 4.20 -8.99
N THR A 42 -13.20 5.39 -9.56
CA THR A 42 -13.25 6.66 -8.81
C THR A 42 -14.68 7.07 -8.42
N GLU A 43 -15.67 6.62 -9.19
CA GLU A 43 -17.08 6.90 -8.95
C GLU A 43 -17.97 5.73 -9.38
N LEU A 44 -19.09 5.59 -8.70
CA LEU A 44 -20.21 4.75 -9.10
C LEU A 44 -21.35 5.66 -9.56
N GLN A 45 -21.86 5.41 -10.75
CA GLN A 45 -23.00 6.13 -11.31
C GLN A 45 -24.24 5.22 -11.22
N VAL A 46 -25.29 5.72 -10.58
CA VAL A 46 -26.58 5.03 -10.45
C VAL A 46 -27.62 5.87 -11.17
N LEU A 47 -28.17 5.32 -12.25
CA LEU A 47 -29.26 5.92 -12.99
C LEU A 47 -30.59 5.64 -12.28
N LEU A 48 -31.32 6.69 -11.95
CA LEU A 48 -32.62 6.65 -11.30
C LEU A 48 -33.69 7.11 -12.30
N GLU A 49 -34.60 6.20 -12.65
CA GLU A 49 -35.67 6.44 -13.60
C GLU A 49 -37.02 6.27 -12.91
N LEU A 50 -37.90 7.27 -13.06
CA LEU A 50 -39.28 7.19 -12.61
C LEU A 50 -40.16 6.76 -13.77
N SER A 51 -41.02 5.78 -13.52
CA SER A 51 -41.98 5.28 -14.50
C SER A 51 -43.36 5.17 -13.86
N THR A 52 -44.39 5.49 -14.64
CA THR A 52 -45.80 5.42 -14.25
C THR A 52 -46.65 5.00 -15.46
N THR A 53 -47.83 4.44 -15.20
CA THR A 53 -48.79 4.09 -16.25
C THR A 53 -49.60 5.28 -16.76
N SER A 54 -49.53 6.43 -16.07
CA SER A 54 -50.17 7.68 -16.50
C SER A 54 -49.24 8.49 -17.40
N GLU A 55 -49.80 9.29 -18.31
CA GLU A 55 -48.98 10.23 -19.11
C GLU A 55 -48.41 11.34 -18.20
N GLN A 56 -47.08 11.38 -18.10
CA GLN A 56 -46.35 12.39 -17.32
C GLN A 56 -45.18 12.93 -18.15
N PRO A 57 -45.32 14.12 -18.78
CA PRO A 57 -44.22 14.73 -19.51
C PRO A 57 -43.12 15.22 -18.53
N GLY A 58 -41.85 15.03 -18.89
CA GLY A 58 -40.70 15.56 -18.14
C GLY A 58 -40.20 14.71 -16.96
N LEU A 59 -40.49 13.41 -16.94
CA LEU A 59 -39.85 12.46 -16.02
C LEU A 59 -38.43 12.12 -16.51
N GLU A 60 -37.51 13.09 -16.39
CA GLU A 60 -36.13 12.90 -16.81
C GLU A 60 -35.35 12.01 -15.82
N PRO A 61 -34.51 11.08 -16.30
CA PRO A 61 -33.63 10.30 -15.45
C PRO A 61 -32.65 11.17 -14.65
N VAL A 62 -32.34 10.73 -13.43
CA VAL A 62 -31.36 11.39 -12.56
C VAL A 62 -30.18 10.45 -12.32
N VAL A 63 -28.95 10.94 -12.50
CA VAL A 63 -27.74 10.17 -12.19
C VAL A 63 -27.23 10.55 -10.79
N ALA A 64 -27.34 9.61 -9.86
CA ALA A 64 -26.70 9.71 -8.55
C ALA A 64 -25.24 9.24 -8.65
N ARG A 65 -24.30 10.09 -8.24
CA ARG A 65 -22.86 9.80 -8.27
C ARG A 65 -22.34 9.56 -6.86
N ALA A 66 -21.81 8.38 -6.60
CA ALA A 66 -21.12 8.07 -5.35
C ALA A 66 -19.60 8.05 -5.60
N ARG A 67 -18.86 8.91 -4.89
CA ARG A 67 -17.39 8.88 -4.94
C ARG A 67 -16.88 7.64 -4.22
N VAL A 68 -15.94 6.94 -4.84
CA VAL A 68 -15.29 5.77 -4.27
C VAL A 68 -13.96 6.18 -3.66
N VAL A 69 -13.76 5.82 -2.40
CA VAL A 69 -12.48 5.98 -1.70
C VAL A 69 -12.04 4.59 -1.25
N ILE A 70 -10.79 4.22 -1.58
CA ILE A 70 -10.21 2.94 -1.22
C ILE A 70 -9.15 3.19 -0.17
N GLU A 71 -9.34 2.60 1.00
CA GLU A 71 -8.38 2.67 2.09
C GLU A 71 -7.55 1.38 2.12
N LEU A 72 -6.23 1.53 2.08
CA LEU A 72 -5.28 0.42 2.14
C LEU A 72 -4.44 0.55 3.42
N PRO A 73 -4.79 -0.16 4.51
CA PRO A 73 -4.04 -0.06 5.75
C PRO A 73 -2.76 -0.89 5.66
N LEU A 74 -1.66 -0.21 5.36
CA LEU A 74 -0.31 -0.78 5.36
C LEU A 74 0.34 -0.63 6.74
N ALA A 75 1.13 -1.62 7.14
CA ALA A 75 1.94 -1.58 8.35
C ALA A 75 3.38 -1.97 8.03
N VAL A 76 4.32 -1.18 8.56
CA VAL A 76 5.76 -1.39 8.40
C VAL A 76 6.37 -1.76 9.74
N THR A 77 7.15 -2.84 9.78
CA THR A 77 7.89 -3.29 10.96
C THR A 77 9.36 -3.48 10.60
N GLY A 78 10.27 -3.13 11.51
CA GLY A 78 11.70 -3.28 11.30
C GLY A 78 12.38 -3.97 12.49
N VAL A 79 13.33 -4.86 12.22
CA VAL A 79 14.14 -5.56 13.24
C VAL A 79 15.62 -5.45 12.88
N ALA A 80 16.47 -5.15 13.87
CA ALA A 80 17.92 -5.14 13.73
C ALA A 80 18.53 -6.38 14.37
N VAL A 81 19.44 -7.05 13.66
CA VAL A 81 20.13 -8.27 14.09
C VAL A 81 21.64 -8.12 13.91
N PRO A 82 22.42 -8.10 15.01
CA PRO A 82 21.99 -8.06 16.40
C PRO A 82 21.42 -6.67 16.78
N PRO A 83 20.54 -6.60 17.81
CA PRO A 83 19.91 -5.33 18.21
C PRO A 83 20.84 -4.40 18.99
N ARG A 84 21.98 -4.90 19.46
CA ARG A 84 22.98 -4.15 20.22
C ARG A 84 24.37 -4.57 19.78
N LEU A 85 25.25 -3.59 19.68
CA LEU A 85 26.63 -3.74 19.24
C LEU A 85 27.52 -2.85 20.09
N PHE A 86 28.78 -3.25 20.22
CA PHE A 86 29.79 -2.42 20.84
C PHE A 86 30.47 -1.58 19.76
N PHE A 87 30.56 -0.27 20.00
CA PHE A 87 31.30 0.64 19.16
C PHE A 87 32.78 0.61 19.58
N GLY A 88 33.67 0.25 18.65
CA GLY A 88 35.11 0.15 18.89
C GLY A 88 35.86 -0.29 17.65
N GLY A 89 37.20 -0.32 17.74
CA GLY A 89 38.08 -0.69 16.62
C GLY A 89 39.18 0.35 16.37
N GLN A 90 40.04 0.05 15.40
CA GLN A 90 41.09 0.99 14.97
C GLN A 90 40.45 2.10 14.13
N VAL A 91 40.72 3.36 14.48
CA VAL A 91 40.23 4.50 13.71
C VAL A 91 40.97 4.55 12.38
N LEU A 92 40.23 4.30 11.30
CA LEU A 92 40.71 4.40 9.92
C LEU A 92 39.96 5.54 9.22
N GLY A 93 40.69 6.33 8.42
CA GLY A 93 40.06 7.29 7.53
C GLY A 93 39.40 6.59 6.34
N GLU A 94 38.37 7.20 5.76
CA GLU A 94 37.59 6.65 4.64
C GLU A 94 38.46 6.09 3.51
N SER A 95 39.47 6.84 3.07
CA SER A 95 40.35 6.45 1.96
C SER A 95 41.24 5.24 2.26
N ALA A 96 41.40 4.87 3.54
CA ALA A 96 42.17 3.72 3.98
C ALA A 96 41.30 2.45 4.15
N VAL A 97 39.98 2.58 4.13
CA VAL A 97 39.04 1.46 4.27
C VAL A 97 38.95 0.73 2.93
N LYS A 98 39.28 -0.57 2.93
CA LYS A 98 39.24 -1.44 1.74
C LYS A 98 38.30 -2.63 1.88
N ARG A 99 38.01 -3.06 3.10
CA ARG A 99 37.18 -4.22 3.42
C ARG A 99 36.08 -3.84 4.39
N GLU A 100 34.94 -4.53 4.33
CA GLU A 100 33.83 -4.27 5.25
C GLU A 100 34.21 -4.51 6.72
N SER A 101 35.07 -5.48 7.00
CA SER A 101 35.51 -5.80 8.37
C SER A 101 36.32 -4.70 9.04
N GLN A 102 36.85 -3.74 8.25
CA GLN A 102 37.55 -2.56 8.75
C GLN A 102 36.59 -1.44 9.16
N VAL A 103 35.30 -1.52 8.77
CA VAL A 103 34.27 -0.55 9.15
C VAL A 103 33.74 -0.85 10.55
N GLY A 104 33.49 -2.12 10.85
CA GLY A 104 32.97 -2.57 12.14
C GLY A 104 32.17 -3.86 12.06
N SER A 105 31.41 -4.13 13.12
CA SER A 105 30.54 -5.31 13.20
C SER A 105 29.33 -5.17 12.26
N ALA A 106 29.01 -6.25 11.54
CA ALA A 106 27.87 -6.28 10.62
C ALA A 106 26.53 -6.25 11.37
N VAL A 107 25.54 -5.57 10.78
CA VAL A 107 24.17 -5.45 11.29
C VAL A 107 23.21 -5.68 10.15
N ARG A 108 22.24 -6.57 10.34
CA ARG A 108 21.16 -6.80 9.39
C ARG A 108 19.91 -6.09 9.84
N PHE A 109 19.30 -5.31 8.95
CA PHE A 109 17.99 -4.72 9.15
C PHE A 109 16.97 -5.45 8.27
N GLU A 110 15.98 -6.07 8.91
CA GLU A 110 14.87 -6.73 8.24
C GLU A 110 13.65 -5.83 8.33
N VAL A 111 13.16 -5.35 7.19
CA VAL A 111 11.99 -4.48 7.10
C VAL A 111 10.86 -5.21 6.38
N THR A 112 9.73 -5.37 7.06
CA THR A 112 8.56 -6.07 6.54
C THR A 112 7.44 -5.06 6.32
N VAL A 113 6.92 -5.03 5.09
CA VAL A 113 5.71 -4.29 4.73
C VAL A 113 4.56 -5.28 4.66
N SER A 114 3.51 -5.06 5.45
CA SER A 114 2.33 -5.92 5.52
C SER A 114 1.07 -5.13 5.20
N GLN A 115 0.16 -5.73 4.45
CA GLN A 115 -1.18 -5.19 4.24
C GLN A 115 -2.12 -5.80 5.27
N ARG A 116 -2.83 -4.95 6.01
CA ARG A 116 -3.93 -5.36 6.88
C ARG A 116 -5.24 -5.29 6.08
N GLY A 117 -6.19 -6.19 6.36
CA GLY A 117 -7.50 -6.18 5.71
C GLY A 117 -7.58 -6.89 4.35
N PRO A 118 -8.63 -6.64 3.56
CA PRO A 118 -8.89 -7.35 2.31
C PRO A 118 -7.76 -7.15 1.30
N VAL A 119 -7.27 -8.26 0.73
CA VAL A 119 -6.23 -8.22 -0.32
C VAL A 119 -6.81 -7.59 -1.59
N LEU A 120 -6.11 -6.60 -2.14
CA LEU A 120 -6.49 -6.01 -3.42
C LEU A 120 -6.23 -7.05 -4.51
N ARG A 121 -7.26 -7.34 -5.33
CA ARG A 121 -7.13 -8.27 -6.46
C ARG A 121 -6.36 -7.66 -7.63
N SER A 122 -6.30 -6.34 -7.71
CA SER A 122 -5.57 -5.61 -8.74
C SER A 122 -4.16 -5.26 -8.25
N PRO A 123 -3.12 -5.43 -9.08
CA PRO A 123 -1.77 -5.02 -8.75
C PRO A 123 -1.71 -3.49 -8.65
N GLY A 124 -1.28 -2.99 -7.49
CA GLY A 124 -0.81 -1.61 -7.31
C GLY A 124 0.71 -1.58 -7.15
N SER A 125 1.34 -0.44 -7.38
CA SER A 125 2.74 -0.22 -7.03
C SER A 125 2.86 0.46 -5.67
N ALA A 126 3.79 0.00 -4.86
CA ALA A 126 4.16 0.63 -3.60
C ALA A 126 5.69 0.82 -3.58
N ALA A 127 6.13 1.92 -3.00
CA ALA A 127 7.55 2.20 -2.78
C ALA A 127 7.79 2.36 -1.29
N LEU A 128 8.89 1.80 -0.80
CA LEU A 128 9.36 1.97 0.56
C LEU A 128 10.60 2.87 0.54
N THR A 129 10.55 3.98 1.27
CA THR A 129 11.70 4.87 1.46
C THR A 129 12.22 4.71 2.88
N VAL A 130 13.47 4.28 3.01
CA VAL A 130 14.14 4.12 4.30
C VAL A 130 15.15 5.24 4.47
N GLN A 131 15.01 6.03 5.53
CA GLN A 131 16.01 7.01 5.92
C GLN A 131 17.15 6.29 6.65
N TRP A 132 18.35 6.34 6.06
CA TRP A 132 19.49 5.57 6.56
C TRP A 132 20.50 6.48 7.28
N PRO A 133 20.86 6.17 8.54
CA PRO A 133 21.79 7.00 9.32
C PRO A 133 23.24 6.68 8.97
N LEU A 134 23.70 7.20 7.82
CA LEU A 134 25.06 6.97 7.32
C LEU A 134 26.14 7.60 8.21
N GLU A 135 25.92 8.85 8.64
CA GLU A 135 26.90 9.70 9.31
C GLU A 135 26.33 10.40 10.54
N LEU A 136 27.21 10.63 11.52
CA LEU A 136 26.97 11.53 12.64
C LEU A 136 27.18 13.00 12.22
N PRO A 137 26.66 13.98 12.98
CA PRO A 137 26.85 15.41 12.69
C PRO A 137 28.31 15.88 12.60
N ASN A 138 29.25 15.09 13.12
CA ASN A 138 30.69 15.36 13.06
C ASN A 138 31.38 14.74 11.83
N GLY A 139 30.62 14.18 10.89
CA GLY A 139 31.14 13.56 9.66
C GLY A 139 31.73 12.16 9.85
N LYS A 140 31.58 11.54 11.03
CA LYS A 140 32.00 10.15 11.24
C LYS A 140 30.88 9.20 10.82
N TRP A 141 31.22 8.09 10.18
CA TRP A 141 30.25 7.06 9.83
C TRP A 141 29.60 6.43 11.07
N LEU A 142 28.32 6.15 10.94
CA LEU A 142 27.54 5.42 11.93
C LEU A 142 27.15 4.03 11.38
N LEU A 143 26.38 3.98 10.29
CA LEU A 143 26.01 2.72 9.63
C LEU A 143 26.30 2.80 8.13
N TYR A 144 27.29 2.03 7.67
CA TYR A 144 27.60 1.93 6.24
C TYR A 144 26.73 0.85 5.56
N PRO A 145 25.93 1.19 4.54
CA PRO A 145 25.08 0.20 3.86
C PRO A 145 25.91 -0.66 2.90
N LEU A 146 25.90 -1.99 3.09
CA LEU A 146 26.64 -2.95 2.25
C LEU A 146 25.80 -3.51 1.10
N SER A 147 24.63 -4.07 1.40
CA SER A 147 23.66 -4.57 0.41
C SER A 147 22.25 -4.16 0.81
N LEU A 148 21.42 -3.87 -0.19
CA LEU A 148 19.99 -3.61 -0.03
C LEU A 148 19.23 -4.43 -1.07
N GLU A 149 18.39 -5.32 -0.57
CA GLU A 149 17.64 -6.28 -1.37
C GLU A 149 16.17 -6.24 -0.95
N LEU A 150 15.27 -6.28 -1.94
CA LEU A 150 13.83 -6.28 -1.72
C LEU A 150 13.21 -7.59 -2.22
N GLY A 151 12.42 -8.23 -1.36
CA GLY A 151 11.60 -9.38 -1.73
C GLY A 151 12.37 -10.68 -1.97
N THR A 152 11.64 -11.69 -2.41
CA THR A 152 12.16 -13.02 -2.76
C THR A 152 11.53 -13.45 -4.09
N PRO A 153 12.30 -13.57 -5.19
CA PRO A 153 13.75 -13.39 -5.29
C PRO A 153 14.20 -11.93 -5.07
N PRO A 154 15.47 -11.70 -4.70
CA PRO A 154 15.98 -10.36 -4.38
C PRO A 154 15.93 -9.42 -5.59
N VAL A 155 15.33 -8.25 -5.41
CA VAL A 155 15.35 -7.14 -6.37
C VAL A 155 16.26 -6.02 -5.84
N PRO A 156 17.15 -5.45 -6.67
CA PRO A 156 18.05 -4.38 -6.23
C PRO A 156 17.28 -3.10 -5.90
N CYS A 157 17.63 -2.47 -4.77
CA CYS A 157 17.13 -1.16 -4.38
C CYS A 157 17.96 -0.02 -5.00
N SER A 158 17.40 1.19 -5.02
CA SER A 158 18.09 2.41 -5.45
C SER A 158 18.13 3.45 -4.32
N PRO A 159 19.29 4.10 -4.06
CA PRO A 159 20.60 3.84 -4.67
C PRO A 159 21.19 2.48 -4.24
N PRO A 160 22.16 1.93 -4.99
CA PRO A 160 22.82 0.68 -4.61
C PRO A 160 23.62 0.86 -3.31
N GLY A 161 23.70 -0.22 -2.52
CA GLY A 161 24.60 -0.29 -1.38
C GLY A 161 26.07 -0.30 -1.79
N ASN A 162 26.94 -0.17 -0.79
CA ASN A 162 28.39 -0.22 -0.91
C ASN A 162 28.99 0.77 -1.94
N PRO A 163 28.74 2.09 -1.80
CA PRO A 163 29.25 3.10 -2.74
C PRO A 163 30.78 3.10 -2.89
N LEU A 164 31.53 2.77 -1.83
CA LEU A 164 32.99 2.69 -1.82
C LEU A 164 33.54 1.37 -2.38
N ARG A 165 32.67 0.43 -2.77
CA ARG A 165 33.05 -0.88 -3.32
C ARG A 165 34.02 -1.63 -2.41
N LEU A 166 33.74 -1.63 -1.11
CA LEU A 166 34.49 -2.38 -0.12
C LEU A 166 34.40 -3.87 -0.43
N ALA A 167 35.50 -4.60 -0.24
CA ALA A 167 35.49 -6.05 -0.38
C ALA A 167 34.68 -6.67 0.77
N LEU A 168 33.66 -7.44 0.40
CA LEU A 168 32.79 -8.15 1.34
C LEU A 168 33.48 -9.44 1.80
N VAL A 169 33.37 -9.78 3.07
CA VAL A 169 33.93 -11.01 3.63
C VAL A 169 32.86 -12.09 3.56
N SER A 170 33.20 -13.22 2.94
CA SER A 170 32.32 -14.38 2.88
C SER A 170 32.00 -14.87 4.30
N PRO A 171 30.75 -15.30 4.61
CA PRO A 171 30.39 -15.83 5.93
C PRO A 171 31.18 -17.06 6.42
N GLY A 172 32.10 -17.59 5.60
CA GLY A 172 32.95 -18.75 5.91
C GLY A 172 34.43 -18.43 6.23
N ASP A 173 34.86 -17.16 6.17
CA ASP A 173 36.28 -16.79 6.37
C ASP A 173 36.62 -16.36 7.81
N SER A 174 35.71 -16.53 8.77
CA SER A 174 36.05 -16.44 10.20
C SER A 174 36.76 -17.73 10.64
N GLY A 175 37.96 -17.95 10.11
CA GLY A 175 38.85 -19.00 10.54
C GLY A 175 39.50 -18.63 11.87
N ASP A 176 39.39 -19.55 12.82
CA ASP A 176 40.32 -19.69 13.95
C ASP A 176 41.76 -19.44 13.49
N ARG A 177 42.39 -18.41 14.09
CA ARG A 177 43.84 -18.33 14.29
C ARG A 177 44.13 -17.49 15.52
#